data_AF-A0A949XPM6-F1
#
_entry.id   AF-A0A949XPM6-F1
#
_cell.length_a   1.000
_cell.length_b   1.000
_cell.length_c   1.000
_cell.angle_alpha   90.00
_cell.angle_beta   90.00
_cell.angle_gamma   90.00
#
_symmetry.space_group_name_H-M   'P 1'
#
loop_
_entity.id
_entity.type
_entity.pdbx_description
1 polymer ?
#
loop_
_entity_poly.entity_id
_entity_poly.type
_entity_poly.pdbx_seq_one_letter_code
_entity_poly.pdbx_strand_id
1 'polypeptide(L)'
;MTASTAKRVVLYRFGRQPLEGIVHANAFSGPEGIDFLTLAGILQQVPYAEVKALCFVTEPAKADLFEEHTLFERRPKVPGLWTRFTLRDGDRLDGILSHNLLEWPGTGYLITPPRAGTARQRVFLPRASVTATELMGVVGVSGNARAAKAKEERGKRAGQLSMFES
;
A
#
# COMPACT_ATOMS: atom_id res chain seq x y z
N MET A 1 21.12 -0.73 -13.10
CA MET A 1 20.94 -0.84 -11.63
C MET A 1 20.13 -2.10 -11.36
N THR A 2 20.77 -3.16 -10.87
CA THR A 2 20.13 -4.41 -10.49
C THR A 2 19.26 -4.14 -9.26
N ALA A 3 17.94 -4.07 -9.45
CA ALA A 3 17.02 -3.88 -8.34
C ALA A 3 17.11 -5.10 -7.41
N SER A 4 17.48 -4.88 -6.15
CA SER A 4 17.50 -5.95 -5.15
C SER A 4 16.12 -6.60 -5.04
N THR A 5 16.08 -7.91 -5.25
CA THR A 5 14.88 -8.76 -5.13
C THR A 5 14.57 -9.10 -3.68
N ALA A 6 15.51 -8.87 -2.76
CA ALA A 6 15.34 -9.07 -1.33
C ALA A 6 14.79 -7.80 -0.68
N LYS A 7 13.66 -7.91 0.00
CA LYS A 7 13.00 -6.81 0.71
C LYS A 7 12.87 -7.14 2.18
N ARG A 8 13.27 -6.20 3.03
CA ARG A 8 13.09 -6.31 4.48
C ARG A 8 11.61 -6.07 4.82
N VAL A 9 11.11 -6.86 5.76
CA VAL A 9 9.70 -6.88 6.12
C VAL A 9 9.49 -7.12 7.61
N VAL A 10 8.34 -6.66 8.09
CA VAL A 10 7.75 -7.08 9.35
C VAL A 10 6.49 -7.88 9.04
N LEU A 11 6.48 -9.15 9.43
CA LEU A 11 5.39 -10.09 9.25
C LEU A 11 4.52 -10.12 10.51
N TYR A 12 3.29 -9.64 10.38
CA TYR A 12 2.26 -9.73 11.41
C TYR A 12 1.48 -11.03 11.23
N ARG A 13 1.26 -11.75 12.32
CA ARG A 13 0.54 -13.03 12.34
C ARG A 13 -0.61 -12.96 13.33
N PHE A 14 -1.66 -13.72 13.07
CA PHE A 14 -2.79 -13.81 14.00
C PHE A 14 -2.40 -14.54 15.28
N GLY A 15 -2.67 -13.94 16.44
CA GLY A 15 -2.43 -14.52 17.75
C GLY A 15 -0.95 -14.81 18.07
N ARG A 16 0.00 -14.24 17.31
CA ARG A 16 1.44 -14.47 17.46
C ARG A 16 2.20 -13.16 17.37
N GLN A 17 3.39 -13.14 17.96
CA GLN A 17 4.28 -11.99 17.88
C GLN A 17 4.72 -11.73 16.42
N PRO A 18 4.84 -10.44 16.02
CA PRO A 18 5.39 -10.07 14.73
C PRO A 18 6.83 -10.56 14.56
N LEU A 19 7.20 -10.93 13.33
CA LEU A 19 8.55 -11.38 12.98
C LEU A 19 9.19 -10.40 12.00
N GLU A 20 10.46 -10.08 12.22
CA GLU A 20 11.27 -9.34 11.26
C GLU A 20 12.08 -10.29 10.38
N GLY A 21 12.19 -9.96 9.09
CA GLY A 21 12.92 -10.81 8.14
C GLY A 21 12.99 -10.19 6.75
N ILE A 22 13.26 -11.06 5.79
CA ILE A 22 13.47 -10.74 4.39
C ILE A 22 12.57 -11.63 3.55
N VAL A 23 11.95 -11.05 2.53
CA VAL A 23 11.17 -11.78 1.53
C VAL A 23 11.68 -11.46 0.14
N HIS A 24 11.45 -12.36 -0.81
CA HIS A 24 11.56 -12.01 -2.22
C HIS A 24 10.45 -11.01 -2.59
N ALA A 25 10.70 -10.14 -3.58
CA ALA A 25 9.76 -9.11 -4.03
C ALA A 25 8.39 -9.67 -4.45
N ASN A 26 8.35 -10.94 -4.84
CA ASN A 26 7.23 -11.71 -5.34
C ASN A 26 6.87 -12.88 -4.39
N ALA A 27 7.31 -12.83 -3.13
CA ALA A 27 7.08 -13.90 -2.14
C ALA A 27 5.60 -14.14 -1.81
N PHE A 28 4.72 -13.18 -2.10
CA PHE A 28 3.27 -13.30 -1.91
C PHE A 28 2.53 -13.72 -3.19
N SER A 29 3.25 -14.18 -4.22
CA SER A 29 2.65 -14.72 -5.45
C SER A 29 2.43 -16.24 -5.40
N GLY A 30 3.01 -16.93 -4.41
CA GLY A 30 2.85 -18.37 -4.23
C GLY A 30 1.41 -18.73 -3.81
N PRO A 31 0.93 -19.95 -4.11
CA PRO A 31 -0.45 -20.35 -3.85
C PRO A 31 -0.75 -20.59 -2.36
N GLU A 32 0.21 -21.08 -1.57
CA GLU A 32 -0.07 -21.58 -0.22
C GLU A 32 0.34 -20.62 0.91
N GLY A 33 1.30 -19.73 0.65
CA GLY A 33 1.81 -18.84 1.69
C GLY A 33 2.91 -17.91 1.21
N ILE A 34 3.57 -17.29 2.18
CA ILE A 34 4.66 -16.33 1.99
C ILE A 34 5.98 -17.00 2.36
N ASP A 35 6.92 -17.02 1.41
CA ASP A 35 8.28 -17.44 1.68
C ASP A 35 9.03 -16.33 2.44
N PHE A 36 9.44 -16.65 3.66
CA PHE A 36 10.00 -15.71 4.61
C PHE A 36 11.33 -16.19 5.16
N LEU A 37 12.38 -15.39 4.98
CA LEU A 37 13.70 -15.60 5.55
C LEU A 37 13.82 -14.80 6.85
N THR A 38 13.95 -15.49 7.98
CA THR A 38 14.22 -14.84 9.27
C THR A 38 15.60 -14.18 9.29
N LEU A 39 15.82 -13.22 10.20
CA LEU A 39 17.15 -12.62 10.40
C LEU A 39 18.20 -13.61 10.93
N ALA A 40 17.76 -14.75 11.47
CA ALA A 40 18.63 -15.86 11.87
C ALA A 40 19.06 -16.77 10.69
N GLY A 41 18.63 -16.47 9.46
CA GLY A 41 18.97 -17.25 8.26
C GLY A 41 18.09 -18.48 8.02
N ILE A 42 16.97 -18.62 8.74
CA ILE A 42 16.03 -19.73 8.56
C ILE A 42 14.97 -19.32 7.52
N LEU A 43 14.89 -20.07 6.43
CA LEU A 43 13.82 -19.96 5.43
C LEU A 43 12.61 -20.79 5.88
N GLN A 44 11.44 -20.16 5.93
CA GLN A 44 10.18 -20.80 6.27
C GLN A 44 9.06 -20.29 5.37
N GLN A 45 8.08 -21.14 5.10
CA GLN A 45 6.87 -20.78 4.39
C GLN A 45 5.75 -20.54 5.42
N VAL A 46 5.16 -19.35 5.42
CA VAL A 46 4.08 -18.99 6.35
C VAL A 46 2.74 -19.02 5.62
N PRO A 47 1.80 -19.90 6.00
CA PRO A 47 0.51 -20.01 5.33
C PRO A 47 -0.31 -18.71 5.38
N TYR A 48 -1.02 -18.36 4.30
CA TYR A 48 -1.82 -17.12 4.27
C TYR A 48 -2.87 -17.05 5.41
N ALA A 49 -3.35 -18.20 5.87
CA ALA A 49 -4.29 -18.29 6.99
C ALA A 49 -3.67 -17.88 8.34
N GLU A 50 -2.34 -17.86 8.47
CA GLU A 50 -1.65 -17.37 9.67
C GLU A 50 -1.20 -15.91 9.53
N VAL A 51 -1.06 -15.43 8.29
CA VAL A 51 -0.58 -14.07 8.00
C VAL A 51 -1.70 -13.06 8.21
N LYS A 52 -1.48 -12.10 9.11
CA LYS A 52 -2.36 -10.95 9.31
C LYS A 52 -2.05 -9.85 8.29
N ALA A 53 -0.78 -9.46 8.22
CA ALA A 53 -0.27 -8.45 7.29
C ALA A 53 1.24 -8.63 7.09
N LEU A 54 1.76 -8.20 5.95
CA LEU A 54 3.18 -8.14 5.66
C LEU A 54 3.57 -6.69 5.34
N CYS A 55 4.36 -6.06 6.21
CA CYS A 55 4.76 -4.66 6.06
C CYS A 55 6.18 -4.57 5.47
N PHE A 56 6.32 -3.88 4.34
CA PHE A 56 7.62 -3.61 3.72
C PHE A 56 8.29 -2.42 4.39
N VAL A 57 9.52 -2.63 4.86
CA VAL A 57 10.30 -1.65 5.62
C VAL A 57 11.67 -1.44 4.99
N THR A 58 12.19 -0.23 5.05
CA THR A 58 13.55 0.07 4.54
C THR A 58 14.62 -0.13 5.62
N GLU A 59 14.26 0.12 6.86
CA GLU A 59 15.13 0.07 8.03
C GLU A 59 14.44 -0.74 9.14
N PRO A 60 15.17 -1.20 10.17
CA PRO A 60 14.55 -1.82 11.33
C PRO A 60 13.47 -0.90 11.90
N ALA A 61 12.24 -1.40 11.98
CA ALA A 61 11.08 -0.61 12.39
C ALA A 61 10.32 -1.33 13.50
N LYS A 62 9.76 -0.57 14.45
CA LYS A 62 8.86 -1.11 15.46
C LYS A 62 7.64 -1.76 14.80
N ALA A 63 7.17 -2.87 15.36
CA ALA A 63 6.03 -3.62 14.85
C ALA A 63 4.68 -3.04 15.35
N ASP A 64 4.40 -1.76 15.06
CA ASP A 64 3.23 -1.04 15.59
C ASP A 64 2.12 -0.76 14.55
N LEU A 65 2.08 -1.48 13.42
CA LEU A 65 1.11 -1.26 12.32
C LEU A 65 -0.36 -1.23 12.80
N PHE A 66 -0.67 -1.98 13.85
CA PHE A 66 -2.02 -2.10 14.41
C PHE A 66 -2.19 -1.41 15.78
N GLU A 67 -1.17 -0.70 16.28
CA GLU A 67 -1.24 -0.02 17.58
C GLU A 67 -1.80 1.40 17.45
N GLU A 68 -1.25 2.20 16.53
CA GLU A 68 -1.61 3.62 16.38
C GLU A 68 -1.87 4.00 14.92
N HIS A 69 -2.79 4.95 14.72
CA HIS A 69 -3.08 5.56 13.41
C HIS A 69 -3.38 4.57 12.28
N THR A 70 -4.10 3.48 12.59
CA THR A 70 -4.50 2.47 11.61
C THR A 70 -5.49 3.00 10.57
N LEU A 71 -6.17 4.12 10.88
CA LEU A 71 -7.15 4.75 10.01
C LEU A 71 -6.66 6.12 9.52
N PHE A 72 -7.11 6.54 8.34
CA PHE A 72 -6.85 7.91 7.89
C PHE A 72 -7.76 8.89 8.64
N GLU A 73 -7.16 9.78 9.44
CA GLU A 73 -7.89 10.86 10.14
C GLU A 73 -8.45 11.91 9.17
N ARG A 74 -7.84 12.04 7.98
CA ARG A 74 -8.22 12.99 6.93
C ARG A 74 -8.04 12.34 5.57
N ARG A 75 -8.72 12.89 4.57
CA ARG A 75 -8.59 12.44 3.18
C ARG A 75 -7.10 12.40 2.77
N PRO A 76 -6.60 11.24 2.31
CA PRO A 76 -5.22 11.11 1.86
C PRO A 76 -4.91 12.01 0.67
N LYS A 77 -3.64 12.41 0.52
CA LYS A 77 -3.16 13.16 -0.64
C LYS A 77 -2.64 12.25 -1.77
N VAL A 78 -2.31 11.00 -1.44
CA VAL A 78 -1.77 10.02 -2.38
C VAL A 78 -2.89 9.51 -3.29
N PRO A 79 -2.77 9.60 -4.62
CA PRO A 79 -3.78 9.11 -5.54
C PRO A 79 -4.00 7.60 -5.43
N GLY A 80 -5.26 7.18 -5.49
CA GLY A 80 -5.69 5.78 -5.44
C GLY A 80 -7.05 5.62 -4.79
N LEU A 81 -7.43 4.38 -4.50
CA LEU A 81 -8.68 4.05 -3.84
C LEU A 81 -8.45 4.01 -2.33
N TRP A 82 -9.00 4.99 -1.61
CA TRP A 82 -9.02 4.96 -0.15
C TRP A 82 -10.00 3.90 0.30
N THR A 83 -9.45 2.85 0.87
CA THR A 83 -10.17 1.64 1.23
C THR A 83 -9.91 1.32 2.70
N ARG A 84 -10.96 0.91 3.41
CA ARG A 84 -10.88 0.38 4.77
C ARG A 84 -10.98 -1.12 4.73
N PHE A 85 -10.05 -1.80 5.39
CA PHE A 85 -10.04 -3.24 5.54
C PHE A 85 -10.38 -3.60 6.97
N THR A 86 -11.30 -4.54 7.15
CA THR A 86 -11.55 -5.20 8.44
C THR A 86 -10.93 -6.58 8.39
N LEU A 87 -10.16 -6.94 9.41
CA LEU A 87 -9.46 -8.21 9.52
C LEU A 87 -10.25 -9.21 10.37
N ARG A 88 -9.85 -10.48 10.34
CA ARG A 88 -10.53 -11.57 11.07
C ARG A 88 -10.54 -11.42 12.59
N ASP A 89 -9.58 -10.70 13.15
CA ASP A 89 -9.52 -10.40 14.58
C ASP A 89 -10.25 -9.10 14.96
N GLY A 90 -10.95 -8.47 14.00
CA GLY A 90 -11.70 -7.24 14.20
C GLY A 90 -10.89 -5.97 13.99
N ASP A 91 -9.57 -6.09 13.82
CA ASP A 91 -8.72 -4.93 13.54
C ASP A 91 -9.09 -4.28 12.21
N ARG A 92 -8.93 -2.96 12.17
CA ARG A 92 -9.19 -2.16 10.98
C ARG A 92 -7.93 -1.45 10.55
N LEU A 93 -7.69 -1.46 9.24
CA LEU A 93 -6.58 -0.76 8.61
C LEU A 93 -7.11 -0.05 7.36
N ASP A 94 -6.92 1.26 7.29
CA ASP A 94 -7.13 1.98 6.05
C ASP A 94 -5.90 1.83 5.14
N GLY A 95 -6.10 2.01 3.84
CA GLY A 95 -5.01 2.00 2.89
C GLY A 95 -5.41 2.66 1.58
N ILE A 96 -4.41 3.16 0.86
CA ILE A 96 -4.57 3.54 -0.55
C ILE A 96 -4.23 2.32 -1.41
N LEU A 97 -5.21 1.82 -2.14
CA LEU A 97 -5.04 0.83 -3.20
C LEU A 97 -4.68 1.52 -4.52
N SER A 98 -3.88 0.84 -5.34
CA SER A 98 -3.59 1.29 -6.71
C SER A 98 -4.88 1.33 -7.54
N HIS A 99 -5.02 2.35 -8.39
CA HIS A 99 -6.11 2.43 -9.37
C HIS A 99 -5.91 1.43 -10.52
N ASN A 100 -4.70 0.89 -10.67
CA ASN A 100 -4.39 -0.11 -11.68
C ASN A 100 -4.66 -1.51 -11.13
N LEU A 101 -5.75 -2.13 -11.59
CA LEU A 101 -6.15 -3.48 -11.18
C LEU A 101 -5.11 -4.55 -11.55
N LEU A 102 -4.26 -4.31 -12.55
CA LEU A 102 -3.19 -5.24 -12.93
C LEU A 102 -2.08 -5.33 -11.87
N GLU A 103 -1.98 -4.34 -10.99
CA GLU A 103 -1.01 -4.34 -9.88
C GLU A 103 -1.54 -5.08 -8.64
N TRP A 104 -2.77 -5.58 -8.68
CA TRP A 104 -3.39 -6.24 -7.54
C TRP A 104 -2.97 -7.71 -7.51
N PRO A 105 -2.30 -8.17 -6.45
CA PRO A 105 -1.98 -9.58 -6.31
C PRO A 105 -3.27 -10.42 -6.26
N GLY A 106 -3.30 -11.57 -6.91
CA GLY A 106 -4.44 -12.49 -6.80
C GLY A 106 -4.69 -12.95 -5.35
N THR A 107 -3.62 -13.07 -4.58
CA THR A 107 -3.56 -13.59 -3.21
C THR A 107 -3.95 -12.57 -2.14
N GLY A 108 -4.05 -11.27 -2.46
CA GLY A 108 -4.22 -10.22 -1.46
C GLY A 108 -4.31 -8.81 -2.02
N TYR A 109 -4.08 -7.85 -1.14
CA TYR A 109 -4.14 -6.42 -1.41
C TYR A 109 -2.82 -5.78 -1.03
N LEU A 110 -2.22 -5.02 -1.94
CA LEU A 110 -0.99 -4.29 -1.66
C LEU A 110 -1.30 -2.79 -1.55
N ILE A 111 -1.32 -2.30 -0.32
CA ILE A 111 -1.78 -0.95 0.04
C ILE A 111 -0.64 -0.05 0.50
N THR A 112 -0.85 1.25 0.41
CA THR A 112 -0.08 2.26 1.13
C THR A 112 -0.81 2.60 2.43
N PRO A 113 -0.26 2.29 3.62
CA PRO A 113 -0.92 2.53 4.90
C PRO A 113 -0.95 4.03 5.26
N PRO A 114 -1.73 4.44 6.28
CA PRO A 114 -1.61 5.75 6.89
C PRO A 114 -0.19 5.97 7.40
N ARG A 115 0.29 7.22 7.32
CA ARG A 115 1.67 7.58 7.65
C ARG A 115 2.74 6.69 6.98
N ALA A 116 2.55 6.36 5.70
CA ALA A 116 3.64 5.83 4.90
C ALA A 116 4.84 6.80 4.96
N GLY A 117 5.98 6.29 5.38
CA GLY A 117 7.21 7.05 5.62
C GLY A 117 8.43 6.25 5.14
N THR A 118 9.62 6.71 5.49
CA THR A 118 10.87 5.97 5.17
C THR A 118 10.87 4.57 5.78
N ALA A 119 10.32 4.42 6.99
CA ALA A 119 10.27 3.14 7.68
C ALA A 119 9.20 2.18 7.14
N ARG A 120 8.05 2.65 6.64
CA ARG A 120 6.94 1.80 6.16
C ARG A 120 6.41 2.28 4.83
N GLN A 121 6.63 1.49 3.80
CA GLN A 121 6.35 1.89 2.43
C GLN A 121 5.05 1.30 1.91
N ARG A 122 4.86 -0.02 2.10
CA ARG A 122 3.69 -0.76 1.61
C ARG A 122 3.32 -1.85 2.60
N VAL A 123 2.04 -2.20 2.61
CA VAL A 123 1.52 -3.32 3.40
C VAL A 123 0.77 -4.25 2.46
N PHE A 124 1.12 -5.54 2.52
CA PHE A 124 0.36 -6.60 1.88
C PHE A 124 -0.61 -7.23 2.88
N LEU A 125 -1.88 -7.31 2.50
CA LEU A 125 -2.95 -7.96 3.25
C LEU A 125 -3.42 -9.19 2.47
N PRO A 126 -3.19 -10.43 2.95
CA PRO A 126 -3.75 -11.61 2.32
C PRO A 126 -5.27 -11.56 2.26
N ARG A 127 -5.89 -12.09 1.19
CA ARG A 127 -7.36 -12.21 1.13
C ARG A 127 -7.91 -13.03 2.30
N ALA A 128 -7.18 -14.05 2.73
CA ALA A 128 -7.53 -14.89 3.87
C ALA A 128 -7.53 -14.13 5.22
N SER A 129 -6.90 -12.96 5.30
CA SER A 129 -6.85 -12.15 6.52
C SER A 129 -8.00 -11.14 6.63
N VAL A 130 -8.65 -10.81 5.51
CA VAL A 130 -9.66 -9.76 5.38
C VAL A 130 -11.08 -10.34 5.44
N THR A 131 -11.95 -9.74 6.25
CA THR A 131 -13.38 -10.09 6.35
C THR A 131 -14.27 -9.11 5.61
N ALA A 132 -13.90 -7.83 5.56
CA ALA A 132 -14.64 -6.80 4.84
C ALA A 132 -13.71 -5.76 4.23
N THR A 133 -14.13 -5.21 3.09
CA THR A 133 -13.42 -4.17 2.35
C THR A 133 -14.42 -3.06 1.98
N GLU A 134 -14.21 -1.86 2.50
CA GLU A 134 -15.11 -0.72 2.30
C GLU A 134 -14.39 0.39 1.52
N LEU A 135 -15.01 0.90 0.45
CA LEU A 135 -14.47 2.03 -0.30
C LEU A 135 -14.87 3.34 0.38
N MET A 136 -13.91 4.04 0.96
CA MET A 136 -14.13 5.33 1.62
C MET A 136 -14.12 6.50 0.63
N GLY A 137 -13.39 6.36 -0.47
CA GLY A 137 -13.43 7.34 -1.56
C GLY A 137 -12.32 7.16 -2.58
N VAL A 138 -12.44 7.90 -3.68
CA VAL A 138 -11.41 7.94 -4.73
C VAL A 138 -10.54 9.18 -4.51
N VAL A 139 -9.24 8.98 -4.35
CA VAL A 139 -8.26 10.05 -4.17
C VAL A 139 -7.51 10.27 -5.48
N GLY A 140 -7.48 11.50 -5.97
CA GLY A 140 -6.86 11.86 -7.24
C GLY A 140 -7.57 13.01 -7.91
N VAL A 141 -6.95 13.54 -8.97
CA VAL A 141 -7.56 14.62 -9.77
C VAL A 141 -8.64 13.99 -10.65
N SER A 142 -9.90 14.39 -10.46
CA SER A 142 -10.97 13.95 -11.35
C SER A 142 -10.68 14.40 -12.79
N GLY A 143 -11.07 13.60 -13.78
CA GLY A 143 -10.95 13.99 -15.19
C GLY A 143 -11.60 15.34 -15.47
N ASN A 144 -12.70 15.64 -14.78
CA ASN A 144 -13.41 16.92 -14.86
C ASN A 144 -12.58 18.09 -14.31
N ALA A 145 -11.84 17.90 -13.21
CA ALA A 145 -10.95 18.93 -12.67
C ALA A 145 -9.74 19.18 -13.58
N ARG A 146 -9.23 18.15 -14.28
CA ARG A 146 -8.19 18.31 -15.32
C ARG A 146 -8.72 19.07 -16.54
N ALA A 147 -9.94 18.74 -17.00
CA ALA A 147 -10.58 19.42 -18.12
C ALA A 147 -10.89 20.90 -17.83
N ALA A 148 -11.32 21.21 -16.60
CA ALA A 148 -11.54 22.58 -16.16
C ALA A 148 -10.24 23.41 -16.14
N LYS A 149 -9.15 22.85 -15.60
CA LYS A 149 -7.83 23.49 -15.62
C LYS A 149 -7.31 23.72 -17.04
N ALA A 150 -7.45 22.74 -17.93
CA ALA A 150 -7.03 22.87 -19.32
C ALA A 150 -7.83 23.96 -20.07
N LYS A 151 -9.12 24.12 -19.77
CA LYS A 151 -9.97 25.18 -20.33
C LYS A 151 -9.56 26.58 -19.81
N GLU A 152 -9.21 26.68 -18.53
CA GLU A 152 -8.73 27.93 -17.92
C GLU A 152 -7.36 28.36 -18.48
N GLU A 153 -6.42 27.43 -18.63
CA GLU A 153 -5.09 27.69 -19.23
C GLU A 153 -5.19 28.08 -20.70
N ARG A 154 -6.10 27.46 -21.46
CA ARG A 154 -6.38 27.82 -22.85
C ARG A 154 -7.01 29.22 -22.96
N GLY A 155 -7.87 29.60 -22.02
CA GLY A 155 -8.43 30.95 -21.92
C GLY A 155 -7.37 32.01 -21.62
N LYS A 156 -6.42 31.72 -20.71
CA LYS A 156 -5.30 32.62 -20.39
C LYS A 156 -4.33 32.81 -21.56
N ARG A 157 -4.00 31.72 -22.30
CA ARG A 157 -3.17 31.81 -23.52
C ARG A 157 -3.85 32.59 -24.65
N ALA A 158 -5.16 32.48 -24.81
CA ALA A 158 -5.91 33.23 -25.81
C ALA A 158 -6.00 34.74 -25.49
N GLY A 159 -5.90 35.12 -24.22
CA GLY A 159 -5.85 36.53 -23.78
C GLY A 159 -4.46 37.16 -23.81
N GLN A 160 -3.40 36.39 -24.06
CA GLN A 160 -2.03 36.88 -24.11
C GLN A 160 -1.64 37.11 -25.58
N LEU A 161 -1.99 38.28 -26.12
CA LEU A 161 -1.46 38.74 -27.41
C LEU A 161 0.06 38.83 -27.29
N SER A 162 0.76 38.10 -28.17
CA SER A 162 2.22 38.18 -28.35
C SER A 162 2.61 39.63 -28.62
N MET A 163 3.30 40.27 -27.68
CA MET A 163 3.71 41.67 -27.80
C MET A 163 5.11 41.83 -28.43
N PHE A 164 5.68 40.79 -29.04
CA PHE A 164 7.00 40.89 -29.68
C PHE A 164 7.10 39.94 -30.88
N GLU A 165 6.61 40.38 -32.04
CA GLU A 165 7.25 40.05 -33.33
C GLU A 165 7.80 41.36 -33.90
N SER A 166 9.12 41.53 -33.85
CA SER A 166 9.93 42.47 -34.62
C SER A 166 11.35 41.92 -34.73
#